data_AF-A0A7S0FF88-F1
#
_entry.id   AF-A0A7S0FF88-F1
#
_cell.length_a   1.000
_cell.length_b   1.000
_cell.length_c   1.000
_cell.angle_alpha   90.00
_cell.angle_beta   90.00
_cell.angle_gamma   90.00
#
_symmetry.space_group_name_H-M   'P 1'
#
loop_
_entity.id
_entity.type
_entity.pdbx_description
1 polymer ?
#
loop_
_entity_poly.entity_id
_entity_poly.type
_entity_poly.pdbx_seq_one_letter_code
_entity_poly.pdbx_strand_id
1 'polypeptide(L)'
;ELASHAKTCEDPESFVFTPFDITRTAGHKSDSQGTVRISPWQLKNDHRDLEGTKEEIETLAHDVLHSGLRESAFLKRLPGVFPELKYLTDTDEAKDILGETKCALLIMYWLTNNHVEAFTRGQESGRKLSEMSWSQILSLTECVQSQEVLIAVLVVMLVYAFGKLPKFRAQLAPSAERSTQVLTHVLDTCPKVLPSYWCLNDQCQRLAWLCLTRDFDFRQFLYAETVPANLTALKEMLQEESRQGMCEQQCLNTYLSCLFVELAASLGKQSLDGSLYMTEDRWHECELGLDALRHLDSESEQEIYDRILQSRADTIRFGFSVVKPESRAQARLACICNIWNLEDWTSLSKAFEEGLQTEERLALTNYLCADGISAKPGFLLIKCREFMENAMENAEVGLVPALRILLKVHRAVAREFGSSTRT
;
A
#
# COMPACT_ATOMS: atom_id res chain seq x y z
N GLU A 1 35.32 -9.15 6.21
CA GLU A 1 34.11 -9.66 5.52
C GLU A 1 34.34 -9.86 4.03
N LEU A 2 34.64 -8.82 3.23
CA LEU A 2 34.88 -8.97 1.78
C LEU A 2 35.89 -10.06 1.40
N ALA A 3 37.03 -10.12 2.08
CA ALA A 3 38.03 -11.18 1.82
C ALA A 3 37.56 -12.59 2.20
N SER A 4 36.56 -12.71 3.09
CA SER A 4 35.93 -13.99 3.41
C SER A 4 34.90 -14.35 2.33
N HIS A 5 34.07 -13.39 1.94
CA HIS A 5 33.10 -13.56 0.87
C HIS A 5 33.76 -13.93 -0.46
N ALA A 6 34.86 -13.26 -0.82
CA ALA A 6 35.65 -13.57 -2.01
C ALA A 6 36.20 -15.00 -2.04
N LYS A 7 36.39 -15.65 -0.87
CA LYS A 7 36.85 -17.04 -0.78
C LYS A 7 35.72 -18.06 -0.93
N THR A 8 34.49 -17.65 -0.64
CA THR A 8 33.32 -18.53 -0.61
C THR A 8 32.34 -18.28 -1.75
N CYS A 9 32.45 -17.14 -2.44
CA CYS A 9 31.58 -16.80 -3.56
C CYS A 9 32.09 -17.48 -4.83
N GLU A 10 31.33 -18.46 -5.32
CA GLU A 10 31.64 -19.21 -6.54
C GLU A 10 31.04 -18.56 -7.79
N ASP A 11 30.12 -17.63 -7.62
CA ASP A 11 29.40 -16.94 -8.69
C ASP A 11 29.99 -15.54 -8.95
N PRO A 12 30.65 -15.32 -10.11
CA PRO A 12 31.22 -14.02 -10.47
C PRO A 12 30.18 -12.90 -10.54
N GLU A 13 28.95 -13.19 -10.97
CA GLU A 13 27.87 -12.18 -11.05
C GLU A 13 27.50 -11.71 -9.65
N SER A 14 27.28 -12.66 -8.72
CA SER A 14 27.02 -12.37 -7.30
C SER A 14 28.15 -11.57 -6.67
N PHE A 15 29.41 -11.93 -6.94
CA PHE A 15 30.57 -11.20 -6.42
C PHE A 15 30.63 -9.76 -6.94
N VAL A 16 30.40 -9.54 -8.23
CA VAL A 16 30.40 -8.19 -8.85
C VAL A 16 29.23 -7.35 -8.35
N PHE A 17 28.07 -7.96 -8.12
CA PHE A 17 26.89 -7.27 -7.63
C PHE A 17 26.99 -6.86 -6.15
N THR A 18 27.70 -7.64 -5.33
CA THR A 18 27.70 -7.54 -3.86
C THR A 18 27.86 -6.10 -3.34
N PRO A 19 26.78 -5.47 -2.84
CA PRO A 19 26.88 -4.16 -2.23
C PRO A 19 27.53 -4.26 -0.84
N PHE A 20 28.25 -3.22 -0.43
CA PHE A 20 28.82 -3.14 0.91
C PHE A 20 28.94 -1.68 1.37
N ASP A 21 28.92 -1.49 2.68
CA ASP A 21 29.14 -0.19 3.31
C ASP A 21 30.48 -0.16 4.05
N ILE A 22 31.13 1.00 4.08
CA ILE A 22 32.27 1.26 4.94
C ILE A 22 31.85 2.30 5.97
N THR A 23 31.85 1.90 7.25
CA THR A 23 31.49 2.76 8.38
C THR A 23 32.68 2.93 9.31
N ARG A 24 32.80 4.07 10.01
CA ARG A 24 33.83 4.19 11.05
C ARG A 24 33.57 3.18 12.16
N THR A 25 34.62 2.52 12.64
CA THR A 25 34.49 1.59 13.76
C THR A 25 34.05 2.36 15.01
N ALA A 26 33.00 1.89 15.70
CA ALA A 26 32.50 2.57 16.89
C ALA A 26 33.56 2.63 18.03
N GLY A 27 33.52 3.71 18.83
CA GLY A 27 34.38 3.90 19.99
C GLY A 27 35.76 4.48 19.68
N HIS A 28 36.73 4.27 20.58
CA HIS A 28 38.06 4.91 20.55
C HIS A 28 38.92 4.63 19.31
N LYS A 29 38.48 3.75 18.40
CA LYS A 29 39.18 3.43 17.14
C LYS A 29 38.56 4.10 15.91
N SER A 30 37.52 4.92 16.07
CA SER A 30 36.79 5.55 14.96
C SER A 30 37.65 6.41 14.04
N ASP A 31 38.76 6.94 14.54
CA ASP A 31 39.64 7.83 13.79
C ASP A 31 40.72 7.10 12.99
N SER A 32 40.88 5.79 13.21
CA SER A 32 41.93 4.97 12.56
C SER A 32 41.43 3.68 11.92
N GLN A 33 40.16 3.31 12.14
CA GLN A 33 39.59 2.04 11.65
C GLN A 33 38.20 2.24 11.02
N GLY A 34 38.01 1.58 9.88
CA GLY A 34 36.71 1.41 9.24
C GLY A 34 36.27 -0.04 9.29
N THR A 35 34.98 -0.27 9.48
CA THR A 35 34.32 -1.56 9.39
C THR A 35 33.62 -1.66 8.04
N VAL A 36 34.00 -2.67 7.27
CA VAL A 36 33.31 -3.05 6.03
C VAL A 36 32.19 -4.01 6.38
N ARG A 37 30.96 -3.70 5.96
CA ARG A 37 29.79 -4.57 6.13
C ARG A 37 29.21 -4.92 4.77
N ILE A 38 29.16 -6.20 4.45
CA ILE A 38 28.47 -6.67 3.23
C ILE A 38 26.96 -6.53 3.42
N SER A 39 26.27 -6.07 2.39
CA SER A 39 24.82 -5.92 2.42
C SER A 39 24.11 -7.28 2.41
N PRO A 40 22.93 -7.39 3.04
CA PRO A 40 22.29 -8.69 3.20
C PRO A 40 21.61 -9.17 1.91
N TRP A 41 21.21 -8.27 1.00
CA TRP A 41 20.65 -8.60 -0.32
C TRP A 41 21.73 -9.08 -1.29
N GLN A 42 21.74 -10.38 -1.55
CA GLN A 42 22.71 -11.08 -2.40
C GLN A 42 21.99 -11.73 -3.58
N LEU A 43 22.66 -11.80 -4.74
CA LEU A 43 22.11 -12.54 -5.88
C LEU A 43 22.05 -14.03 -5.56
N LYS A 44 20.90 -14.65 -5.85
CA LYS A 44 20.70 -16.09 -5.79
C LYS A 44 20.61 -16.65 -7.22
N ASN A 45 21.71 -17.26 -7.66
CA ASN A 45 21.85 -17.86 -8.99
C ASN A 45 21.94 -19.39 -8.98
N ASP A 46 22.15 -20.02 -7.82
CA ASP A 46 22.22 -21.48 -7.75
C ASP A 46 20.84 -22.10 -8.02
N HIS A 47 20.72 -22.85 -9.12
CA HIS A 47 19.49 -23.52 -9.50
C HIS A 47 18.96 -24.48 -8.42
N ARG A 48 19.84 -25.13 -7.65
CA ARG A 48 19.41 -26.04 -6.58
C ARG A 48 18.80 -25.28 -5.40
N ASP A 49 19.40 -24.16 -5.03
CA ASP A 49 18.85 -23.26 -4.00
C ASP A 49 17.47 -22.72 -4.43
N LEU A 50 17.35 -22.33 -5.70
CA LEU A 50 16.11 -21.79 -6.25
C LEU A 50 15.00 -22.85 -6.34
N GLU A 51 15.32 -24.06 -6.79
CA GLU A 51 14.33 -25.16 -6.82
C GLU A 51 13.90 -25.54 -5.40
N GLY A 52 14.84 -25.62 -4.45
CA GLY A 52 14.50 -25.88 -3.05
C GLY A 52 13.60 -24.78 -2.45
N THR A 53 13.88 -23.51 -2.75
CA THR A 53 13.04 -22.38 -2.32
C THR A 53 11.63 -22.50 -2.90
N LYS A 54 11.53 -22.83 -4.19
CA LYS A 54 10.25 -23.03 -4.88
C LYS A 54 9.44 -24.17 -4.27
N GLU A 55 10.06 -25.34 -4.07
CA GLU A 55 9.42 -26.50 -3.44
C GLU A 55 8.92 -26.19 -2.03
N GLU A 56 9.70 -25.43 -1.24
CA GLU A 56 9.32 -25.02 0.11
C GLU A 56 8.10 -24.07 0.11
N ILE A 57 8.05 -23.12 -0.82
CA ILE A 57 6.92 -22.19 -1.01
C ILE A 57 5.67 -22.96 -1.44
N GLU A 58 5.79 -23.84 -2.44
CA GLU A 58 4.68 -24.66 -2.92
C GLU A 58 4.15 -25.58 -1.82
N THR A 59 5.03 -26.20 -1.05
CA THR A 59 4.66 -27.04 0.10
C THR A 59 3.95 -26.23 1.17
N LEU A 60 4.45 -25.02 1.49
CA LEU A 60 3.80 -24.14 2.46
C LEU A 60 2.38 -23.79 2.01
N ALA A 61 2.20 -23.36 0.76
CA ALA A 61 0.90 -22.99 0.22
C ALA A 61 -0.09 -24.18 0.19
N HIS A 62 0.38 -25.35 -0.25
CA HIS A 62 -0.40 -26.59 -0.20
C HIS A 62 -0.85 -26.91 1.24
N ASP A 63 0.06 -26.80 2.22
CA ASP A 63 -0.26 -27.10 3.61
C ASP A 63 -1.24 -26.11 4.24
N VAL A 64 -1.18 -24.84 3.83
CA VAL A 64 -2.14 -23.81 4.23
C VAL A 64 -3.52 -24.07 3.64
N LEU A 65 -3.62 -24.58 2.42
CA LEU A 65 -4.89 -24.87 1.74
C LEU A 65 -5.52 -26.21 2.14
N HIS A 66 -4.70 -27.22 2.47
CA HIS A 66 -5.18 -28.61 2.53
C HIS A 66 -4.79 -29.39 3.79
N SER A 67 -3.70 -29.01 4.48
CA SER A 67 -3.11 -29.86 5.54
C SER A 67 -3.46 -29.43 6.96
N GLY A 68 -4.28 -28.40 7.16
CA GLY A 68 -4.66 -27.90 8.49
C GLY A 68 -3.44 -27.46 9.32
N LEU A 69 -2.46 -26.84 8.65
CA LEU A 69 -1.24 -26.33 9.28
C LEU A 69 -1.60 -25.39 10.43
N ARG A 70 -1.04 -25.60 11.63
CA ARG A 70 -1.30 -24.71 12.78
C ARG A 70 -0.57 -23.37 12.61
N GLU A 71 -1.17 -22.30 13.12
CA GLU A 71 -0.64 -20.92 13.04
C GLU A 71 0.82 -20.81 13.54
N SER A 72 1.14 -21.42 14.69
CA SER A 72 2.50 -21.39 15.24
C SER A 72 3.51 -22.15 14.37
N ALA A 73 3.07 -23.22 13.70
CA ALA A 73 3.90 -23.96 12.75
C ALA A 73 4.11 -23.17 11.46
N PHE A 74 3.06 -22.49 10.96
CA PHE A 74 3.15 -21.56 9.83
C PHE A 74 4.21 -20.49 10.08
N LEU A 75 4.10 -19.74 11.19
CA LEU A 75 5.06 -18.70 11.54
C LEU A 75 6.50 -19.20 11.68
N LYS A 76 6.68 -20.40 12.24
CA LYS A 76 8.01 -21.00 12.43
C LYS A 76 8.66 -21.39 11.10
N ARG A 77 7.86 -21.73 10.07
CA ARG A 77 8.36 -22.10 8.74
C ARG A 77 8.76 -20.90 7.90
N LEU A 78 8.12 -19.73 8.09
CA LEU A 78 8.34 -18.56 7.24
C LEU A 78 9.82 -18.20 7.01
N PRO A 79 10.73 -18.17 8.01
CA PRO A 79 12.12 -17.79 7.77
C PRO A 79 12.96 -18.82 6.99
N GLY A 80 12.47 -20.07 6.89
CA GLY A 80 13.06 -21.09 6.03
C GLY A 80 12.60 -20.92 4.59
N VAL A 81 11.27 -20.81 4.43
CA VAL A 81 10.60 -20.68 3.13
C VAL A 81 10.94 -19.36 2.42
N PHE A 82 11.00 -18.27 3.18
CA PHE A 82 11.26 -16.92 2.69
C PHE A 82 12.59 -16.40 3.27
N PRO A 83 13.73 -16.74 2.64
CA PRO A 83 15.05 -16.37 3.16
C PRO A 83 15.23 -14.85 3.29
N GLU A 84 14.52 -14.06 2.49
CA GLU A 84 14.57 -12.59 2.50
C GLU A 84 14.04 -11.99 3.80
N LEU A 85 13.23 -12.71 4.60
CA LEU A 85 12.78 -12.21 5.90
C LEU A 85 13.95 -11.88 6.85
N LYS A 86 15.11 -12.51 6.65
CA LYS A 86 16.34 -12.20 7.40
C LYS A 86 16.85 -10.78 7.12
N TYR A 87 16.49 -10.19 5.99
CA TYR A 87 16.88 -8.82 5.64
C TYR A 87 16.11 -7.78 6.47
N LEU A 88 14.99 -8.19 7.08
CA LEU A 88 14.12 -7.34 7.87
C LEU A 88 14.45 -7.36 9.39
N THR A 89 15.62 -7.87 9.79
CA THR A 89 15.95 -8.04 11.23
C THR A 89 16.95 -7.03 11.80
N ASP A 90 17.65 -6.29 10.93
CA ASP A 90 18.90 -5.63 11.30
C ASP A 90 18.74 -4.26 11.99
N THR A 91 17.60 -3.60 11.80
CA THR A 91 17.31 -2.26 12.34
C THR A 91 15.92 -2.22 12.96
N ASP A 92 15.66 -1.25 13.84
CA ASP A 92 14.32 -1.15 14.45
C ASP A 92 13.24 -0.80 13.42
N GLU A 93 13.55 0.04 12.43
CA GLU A 93 12.67 0.29 11.28
C GLU A 93 12.40 -0.99 10.47
N ALA A 94 13.42 -1.82 10.24
CA ALA A 94 13.25 -3.10 9.57
C ALA A 94 12.40 -4.08 10.39
N LYS A 95 12.51 -4.07 11.73
CA LYS A 95 11.66 -4.88 12.62
C LYS A 95 10.21 -4.45 12.62
N ASP A 96 9.94 -3.14 12.57
CA ASP A 96 8.58 -2.61 12.40
C ASP A 96 7.96 -3.16 11.10
N ILE A 97 8.71 -3.06 9.99
CA ILE A 97 8.31 -3.58 8.68
C ILE A 97 8.15 -5.11 8.72
N LEU A 98 9.00 -5.85 9.45
CA LEU A 98 8.87 -7.29 9.64
C LEU A 98 7.58 -7.65 10.38
N GLY A 99 7.17 -6.86 11.37
CA GLY A 99 5.91 -7.03 12.08
C GLY A 99 4.70 -6.90 11.16
N GLU A 100 4.66 -5.83 10.36
CA GLU A 100 3.64 -5.63 9.31
C GLU A 100 3.63 -6.80 8.31
N THR A 101 4.80 -7.20 7.82
CA THR A 101 4.95 -8.29 6.83
C THR A 101 4.44 -9.63 7.39
N LYS A 102 4.82 -9.98 8.62
CA LYS A 102 4.33 -11.20 9.28
C LYS A 102 2.82 -11.15 9.51
N CYS A 103 2.28 -9.99 9.86
CA CYS A 103 0.83 -9.82 10.02
C CYS A 103 0.10 -10.02 8.69
N ALA A 104 0.63 -9.49 7.57
CA ALA A 104 0.07 -9.71 6.24
C ALA A 104 0.04 -11.20 5.85
N LEU A 105 1.15 -11.92 6.10
CA LEU A 105 1.22 -13.37 5.85
C LEU A 105 0.26 -14.16 6.75
N LEU A 106 0.09 -13.74 8.01
CA LEU A 106 -0.89 -14.33 8.94
C LEU A 106 -2.33 -14.07 8.51
N ILE A 107 -2.64 -12.87 8.04
CA ILE A 107 -3.96 -12.53 7.51
C ILE A 107 -4.30 -13.46 6.35
N MET A 108 -3.38 -13.67 5.41
CA MET A 108 -3.58 -14.64 4.33
C MET A 108 -3.84 -16.05 4.85
N TYR A 109 -3.07 -16.49 5.85
CA TYR A 109 -3.30 -17.78 6.49
C TYR A 109 -4.69 -17.88 7.13
N TRP A 110 -5.14 -16.85 7.87
CA TRP A 110 -6.46 -16.83 8.53
C TRP A 110 -7.61 -16.79 7.53
N LEU A 111 -7.49 -16.02 6.45
CA LEU A 111 -8.50 -15.94 5.38
C LEU A 111 -8.65 -17.29 4.69
N THR A 112 -7.53 -17.89 4.29
CA THR A 112 -7.51 -19.16 3.56
C THR A 112 -8.12 -20.30 4.40
N ASN A 113 -7.96 -20.25 5.72
CA ASN A 113 -8.48 -21.26 6.64
C ASN A 113 -9.79 -20.87 7.35
N ASN A 114 -10.43 -19.75 6.96
CA ASN A 114 -11.65 -19.24 7.60
C ASN A 114 -11.53 -19.09 9.14
N HIS A 115 -10.39 -18.60 9.62
CA HIS A 115 -10.11 -18.44 11.05
C HIS A 115 -10.52 -17.05 11.58
N VAL A 116 -11.82 -16.75 11.59
CA VAL A 116 -12.36 -15.44 12.03
C VAL A 116 -11.94 -15.07 13.46
N GLU A 117 -11.92 -16.03 14.37
CA GLU A 117 -11.52 -15.78 15.77
C GLU A 117 -10.06 -15.34 15.86
N ALA A 118 -9.18 -15.98 15.09
CA ALA A 118 -7.77 -15.63 15.05
C ALA A 118 -7.54 -14.25 14.42
N PHE A 119 -8.29 -13.94 13.36
CA PHE A 119 -8.25 -12.62 12.71
C PHE A 119 -8.69 -11.49 13.65
N THR A 120 -9.67 -11.74 14.51
CA THR A 120 -10.34 -10.70 15.32
C THR A 120 -9.89 -10.67 16.79
N ARG A 121 -9.02 -11.57 17.24
CA ARG A 121 -8.71 -11.76 18.68
C ARG A 121 -8.13 -10.54 19.40
N GLY A 122 -7.37 -9.69 18.70
CA GLY A 122 -6.78 -8.48 19.27
C GLY A 122 -7.63 -7.23 19.10
N GLN A 123 -8.78 -7.32 18.43
CA GLN A 123 -9.68 -6.19 18.24
C GLN A 123 -10.42 -5.87 19.53
N GLU A 124 -10.71 -4.59 19.75
CA GLU A 124 -11.56 -4.16 20.85
C GLU A 124 -12.96 -4.77 20.73
N SER A 125 -13.49 -5.35 21.82
CA SER A 125 -14.75 -6.10 21.82
C SER A 125 -15.94 -5.34 21.22
N GLY A 126 -16.00 -4.02 21.39
CA GLY A 126 -17.09 -3.18 20.87
C GLY A 126 -16.93 -2.79 19.40
N ARG A 127 -15.77 -3.05 18.79
CA ARG A 127 -15.43 -2.68 17.40
C ARG A 127 -15.06 -3.90 16.56
N LYS A 128 -15.21 -5.08 17.13
CA LYS A 128 -14.84 -6.36 16.52
C LYS A 128 -15.60 -6.57 15.22
N LEU A 129 -14.90 -7.05 14.20
CA LEU A 129 -15.48 -7.39 12.91
C LEU A 129 -16.63 -8.40 13.06
N SER A 130 -17.74 -8.15 12.38
CA SER A 130 -18.92 -9.02 12.37
C SER A 130 -18.76 -10.23 11.46
N GLU A 131 -19.56 -11.28 11.68
CA GLU A 131 -19.57 -12.47 10.82
C GLU A 131 -20.04 -12.16 9.39
N MET A 132 -20.92 -11.17 9.23
CA MET A 132 -21.38 -10.71 7.91
C MET A 132 -20.24 -10.08 7.14
N SER A 133 -19.54 -9.11 7.76
CA SER A 133 -18.37 -8.45 7.20
C SER A 133 -17.25 -9.44 6.88
N TRP A 134 -17.02 -10.42 7.77
CA TRP A 134 -16.08 -11.51 7.51
C TRP A 134 -16.44 -12.33 6.27
N SER A 135 -17.72 -12.65 6.07
CA SER A 135 -18.17 -13.41 4.89
C SER A 135 -17.92 -12.65 3.58
N GLN A 136 -18.09 -11.32 3.60
CA GLN A 136 -17.77 -10.47 2.45
C GLN A 136 -16.26 -10.44 2.17
N ILE A 137 -15.43 -10.39 3.21
CA ILE A 137 -13.97 -10.48 3.09
C ILE A 137 -13.53 -11.82 2.48
N LEU A 138 -14.15 -12.94 2.89
CA LEU A 138 -13.87 -14.24 2.28
C LEU A 138 -14.23 -14.26 0.79
N SER A 139 -15.37 -13.66 0.41
CA SER A 139 -15.76 -13.56 -0.99
C SER A 139 -14.79 -12.70 -1.81
N LEU A 140 -14.32 -11.58 -1.26
CA LEU A 140 -13.28 -10.75 -1.88
C LEU A 140 -12.01 -11.56 -2.17
N THR A 141 -11.63 -12.44 -1.24
CA THR A 141 -10.36 -13.17 -1.26
C THR A 141 -10.48 -14.58 -1.83
N GLU A 142 -11.63 -14.94 -2.42
CA GLU A 142 -11.88 -16.28 -2.98
C GLU A 142 -10.83 -16.69 -4.04
N CYS A 143 -10.29 -15.73 -4.79
CA CYS A 143 -9.26 -16.01 -5.79
C CYS A 143 -7.97 -16.63 -5.20
N VAL A 144 -7.70 -16.42 -3.91
CA VAL A 144 -6.50 -16.95 -3.22
C VAL A 144 -6.66 -18.42 -2.80
N GLN A 145 -7.81 -19.04 -3.07
CA GLN A 145 -8.00 -20.49 -2.90
C GLN A 145 -7.27 -21.30 -3.97
N SER A 146 -6.81 -20.65 -5.05
CA SER A 146 -5.82 -21.24 -5.96
C SER A 146 -4.43 -21.20 -5.34
N GLN A 147 -3.74 -22.34 -5.32
CA GLN A 147 -2.36 -22.43 -4.81
C GLN A 147 -1.41 -21.45 -5.50
N GLU A 148 -1.52 -21.28 -6.82
CA GLU A 148 -0.67 -20.35 -7.58
C GLU A 148 -0.91 -18.90 -7.17
N VAL A 149 -2.18 -18.51 -7.01
CA VAL A 149 -2.55 -17.14 -6.58
C VAL A 149 -2.13 -16.90 -5.14
N LEU A 150 -2.33 -17.88 -4.24
CA LEU A 150 -1.86 -17.78 -2.85
C LEU A 150 -0.35 -17.56 -2.79
N ILE A 151 0.42 -18.34 -3.55
CA ILE A 151 1.88 -18.18 -3.65
C ILE A 151 2.23 -16.77 -4.11
N ALA A 152 1.62 -16.29 -5.20
CA ALA A 152 1.85 -14.94 -5.70
C ALA A 152 1.55 -13.87 -4.64
N VAL A 153 0.41 -13.96 -3.96
CA VAL A 153 0.03 -13.00 -2.90
C VAL A 153 0.99 -13.03 -1.71
N LEU A 154 1.41 -14.21 -1.24
CA LEU A 154 2.39 -14.33 -0.16
C LEU A 154 3.72 -13.67 -0.54
N VAL A 155 4.18 -13.88 -1.78
CA VAL A 155 5.39 -13.24 -2.30
C VAL A 155 5.20 -11.73 -2.46
N VAL A 156 4.05 -11.25 -2.93
CA VAL A 156 3.74 -9.81 -3.00
C VAL A 156 3.84 -9.18 -1.61
N MET A 157 3.20 -9.77 -0.60
CA MET A 157 3.24 -9.23 0.77
C MET A 157 4.67 -9.17 1.34
N LEU A 158 5.51 -10.16 1.02
CA LEU A 158 6.92 -10.18 1.38
C LEU A 158 7.72 -9.11 0.62
N VAL A 159 7.61 -9.08 -0.71
CA VAL A 159 8.43 -8.22 -1.58
C VAL A 159 8.09 -6.75 -1.39
N TYR A 160 6.82 -6.44 -1.16
CA TYR A 160 6.34 -5.07 -0.92
C TYR A 160 7.09 -4.39 0.24
N ALA A 161 7.46 -5.14 1.27
CA ALA A 161 8.22 -4.67 2.42
C ALA A 161 9.57 -4.03 2.04
N PHE A 162 10.22 -4.54 1.00
CA PHE A 162 11.57 -4.10 0.60
C PHE A 162 11.58 -2.70 0.00
N GLY A 163 10.51 -2.31 -0.69
CA GLY A 163 10.37 -0.95 -1.23
C GLY A 163 10.38 0.11 -0.14
N LYS A 164 9.98 -0.25 1.09
CA LYS A 164 9.94 0.64 2.26
C LYS A 164 11.30 0.78 2.96
N LEU A 165 12.26 -0.11 2.70
CA LEU A 165 13.55 -0.10 3.41
C LEU A 165 14.48 0.99 2.84
N PRO A 166 14.89 1.99 3.65
CA PRO A 166 15.76 3.07 3.15
C PRO A 166 17.10 2.56 2.65
N LYS A 167 17.68 1.56 3.33
CA LYS A 167 18.97 0.98 2.96
C LYS A 167 18.89 0.16 1.65
N PHE A 168 17.79 -0.55 1.43
CA PHE A 168 17.54 -1.30 0.18
C PHE A 168 17.45 -0.32 -1.00
N ARG A 169 16.63 0.73 -0.86
CA ARG A 169 16.54 1.83 -1.84
C ARG A 169 17.89 2.47 -2.12
N ALA A 170 18.62 2.86 -1.08
CA ALA A 170 19.89 3.58 -1.24
C ALA A 170 20.94 2.79 -2.02
N GLN A 171 20.91 1.46 -1.94
CA GLN A 171 21.93 0.62 -2.57
C GLN A 171 21.50 0.04 -3.92
N LEU A 172 20.21 -0.26 -4.12
CA LEU A 172 19.73 -0.92 -5.33
C LEU A 172 18.97 0.01 -6.28
N ALA A 173 18.39 1.10 -5.78
CA ALA A 173 17.63 2.05 -6.58
C ALA A 173 17.81 3.49 -6.04
N PRO A 174 19.04 4.04 -6.00
CA PRO A 174 19.32 5.33 -5.34
C PRO A 174 18.60 6.52 -5.97
N SER A 175 18.18 6.41 -7.23
CA SER A 175 17.45 7.44 -7.96
C SER A 175 15.94 7.40 -7.72
N ALA A 176 15.42 6.32 -7.14
CA ALA A 176 14.01 6.17 -6.87
C ALA A 176 13.61 6.93 -5.61
N GLU A 177 12.48 7.62 -5.65
CA GLU A 177 11.97 8.40 -4.52
C GLU A 177 10.90 7.60 -3.74
N ARG A 178 10.03 6.90 -4.48
CA ARG A 178 8.90 6.13 -3.93
C ARG A 178 9.18 4.63 -3.86
N SER A 179 8.53 3.94 -2.94
CA SER A 179 8.65 2.48 -2.76
C SER A 179 8.31 1.69 -4.03
N THR A 180 7.27 2.09 -4.76
CA THR A 180 6.85 1.48 -6.03
C THR A 180 7.91 1.62 -7.12
N GLN A 181 8.58 2.78 -7.20
CA GLN A 181 9.70 3.01 -8.12
C GLN A 181 10.91 2.15 -7.78
N VAL A 182 11.20 1.97 -6.48
CA VAL A 182 12.28 1.07 -6.00
C VAL A 182 11.99 -0.36 -6.46
N LEU A 183 10.78 -0.85 -6.20
CA LEU A 183 10.40 -2.21 -6.57
C LEU A 183 10.40 -2.41 -8.08
N THR A 184 9.85 -1.46 -8.85
CA THR A 184 9.90 -1.50 -10.32
C THR A 184 11.34 -1.64 -10.81
N HIS A 185 12.24 -0.77 -10.34
CA HIS A 185 13.64 -0.80 -10.75
C HIS A 185 14.32 -2.14 -10.39
N VAL A 186 14.12 -2.64 -9.17
CA VAL A 186 14.76 -3.89 -8.73
C VAL A 186 14.21 -5.11 -9.47
N LEU A 187 12.89 -5.21 -9.64
CA LEU A 187 12.27 -6.34 -10.35
C LEU A 187 12.69 -6.37 -11.83
N ASP A 188 12.91 -5.20 -12.45
CA ASP A 188 13.29 -5.11 -13.86
C ASP A 188 14.80 -5.33 -14.09
N THR A 189 15.66 -4.97 -13.12
CA THR A 189 17.12 -4.95 -13.32
C THR A 189 17.89 -6.03 -12.55
N CYS A 190 17.39 -6.46 -11.38
CA CYS A 190 18.07 -7.43 -10.52
C CYS A 190 17.08 -8.29 -9.69
N PRO A 191 16.08 -8.95 -10.31
CA PRO A 191 15.06 -9.71 -9.59
C PRO A 191 15.63 -10.88 -8.77
N LYS A 192 16.82 -11.40 -9.13
CA LYS A 192 17.56 -12.46 -8.45
C LYS A 192 17.96 -12.15 -7.00
N VAL A 193 17.85 -10.88 -6.57
CA VAL A 193 18.00 -10.47 -5.16
C VAL A 193 16.82 -10.95 -4.30
N LEU A 194 15.68 -11.21 -4.93
CA LEU A 194 14.43 -11.60 -4.31
C LEU A 194 14.09 -13.05 -4.74
N PRO A 195 14.78 -14.07 -4.20
CA PRO A 195 14.65 -15.45 -4.64
C PRO A 195 13.20 -15.97 -4.65
N SER A 196 12.38 -15.56 -3.68
CA SER A 196 10.98 -15.95 -3.59
C SER A 196 10.13 -15.42 -4.76
N TYR A 197 10.49 -14.26 -5.32
CA TYR A 197 9.89 -13.75 -6.56
C TYR A 197 10.51 -14.45 -7.78
N TRP A 198 11.83 -14.56 -7.79
CA TRP A 198 12.57 -15.10 -8.94
C TRP A 198 12.27 -16.57 -9.25
N CYS A 199 11.87 -17.36 -8.25
CA CYS A 199 11.52 -18.77 -8.43
C CYS A 199 10.05 -19.00 -8.84
N LEU A 200 9.22 -17.95 -8.90
CA LEU A 200 7.84 -18.05 -9.39
C LEU A 200 7.82 -18.40 -10.88
N ASN A 201 6.75 -19.07 -11.33
CA ASN A 201 6.48 -19.22 -12.76
C ASN A 201 6.15 -17.86 -13.41
N ASP A 202 6.25 -17.75 -14.73
CA ASP A 202 6.08 -16.50 -15.47
C ASP A 202 4.74 -15.80 -15.18
N GLN A 203 3.66 -16.57 -15.05
CA GLN A 203 2.33 -16.02 -14.76
C GLN A 203 2.25 -15.43 -13.35
N CYS A 204 2.78 -16.11 -12.34
CA CYS A 204 2.84 -15.63 -10.97
C CYS A 204 3.83 -14.46 -10.81
N GLN A 205 4.96 -14.47 -11.51
CA GLN A 205 5.88 -13.33 -11.56
C GLN A 205 5.18 -12.11 -12.13
N ARG A 206 4.46 -12.26 -13.26
CA ARG A 206 3.71 -11.16 -13.87
C ARG A 206 2.66 -10.63 -12.91
N LEU A 207 1.85 -11.50 -12.31
CA LEU A 207 0.83 -11.11 -11.34
C LEU A 207 1.44 -10.36 -10.14
N ALA A 208 2.54 -10.88 -9.58
CA ALA A 208 3.23 -10.22 -8.48
C ALA A 208 3.81 -8.87 -8.88
N TRP A 209 4.44 -8.77 -10.05
CA TRP A 209 4.98 -7.52 -10.59
C TRP A 209 3.89 -6.46 -10.72
N LEU A 210 2.69 -6.84 -11.21
CA LEU A 210 1.55 -5.93 -11.31
C LEU A 210 1.12 -5.42 -9.94
N CYS A 211 1.03 -6.28 -8.92
CA CYS A 211 0.65 -5.83 -7.59
C CYS A 211 1.71 -4.94 -6.92
N LEU A 212 2.99 -5.11 -7.25
CA LEU A 212 4.11 -4.43 -6.58
C LEU A 212 4.51 -3.08 -7.20
N THR A 213 4.20 -2.86 -8.48
CA THR A 213 4.77 -1.73 -9.24
C THR A 213 3.77 -0.61 -9.53
N ARG A 214 2.48 -0.79 -9.24
CA ARG A 214 1.45 0.21 -9.54
C ARG A 214 1.43 1.32 -8.49
N ASP A 215 1.55 2.55 -8.97
CA ASP A 215 1.62 3.75 -8.13
C ASP A 215 0.21 4.23 -7.74
N PHE A 216 -0.42 3.47 -6.84
CA PHE A 216 -1.74 3.76 -6.30
C PHE A 216 -1.77 3.55 -4.79
N ASP A 217 -2.09 4.60 -4.04
CA ASP A 217 -2.23 4.54 -2.59
C ASP A 217 -3.72 4.44 -2.22
N PHE A 218 -4.13 3.24 -1.80
CA PHE A 218 -5.52 2.95 -1.47
C PHE A 218 -6.03 3.75 -0.27
N ARG A 219 -5.18 4.07 0.73
CA ARG A 219 -5.60 4.90 1.87
C ARG A 219 -5.88 6.33 1.43
N GLN A 220 -4.98 6.90 0.62
CA GLN A 220 -5.18 8.23 0.07
C GLN A 220 -6.45 8.28 -0.80
N PHE A 221 -6.77 7.21 -1.52
CA PHE A 221 -8.01 7.09 -2.29
C PHE A 221 -9.25 7.10 -1.39
N LEU A 222 -9.28 6.26 -0.34
CA LEU A 222 -10.37 6.23 0.65
C LEU A 222 -10.60 7.60 1.30
N TYR A 223 -9.53 8.38 1.50
CA TYR A 223 -9.57 9.67 2.18
C TYR A 223 -9.77 10.84 1.21
N ALA A 224 -9.94 10.56 -0.08
CA ALA A 224 -10.07 11.55 -1.14
C ALA A 224 -8.85 12.52 -1.23
N GLU A 225 -7.68 12.07 -0.79
CA GLU A 225 -6.41 12.79 -0.95
C GLU A 225 -5.82 12.64 -2.35
N THR A 226 -6.16 11.55 -3.06
CA THR A 226 -5.82 11.37 -4.49
C THR A 226 -6.72 12.21 -5.41
N VAL A 227 -6.39 12.23 -6.69
CA VAL A 227 -7.24 12.74 -7.78
C VAL A 227 -7.69 11.58 -8.68
N PRO A 228 -8.78 11.75 -9.46
CA PRO A 228 -9.22 10.75 -10.45
C PRO A 228 -8.09 10.18 -11.33
N ALA A 229 -7.15 11.00 -11.80
CA ALA A 229 -6.02 10.54 -12.62
C ALA A 229 -5.17 9.42 -11.99
N ASN A 230 -5.17 9.25 -10.65
CA ASN A 230 -4.48 8.14 -10.00
C ASN A 230 -5.07 6.77 -10.36
N LEU A 231 -6.34 6.72 -10.78
CA LEU A 231 -7.00 5.48 -11.22
C LEU A 231 -6.60 5.07 -12.64
N THR A 232 -6.06 6.00 -13.45
CA THR A 232 -5.65 5.69 -14.83
C THR A 232 -4.58 4.60 -14.87
N ALA A 233 -3.61 4.62 -13.95
CA ALA A 233 -2.57 3.59 -13.86
C ALA A 233 -3.15 2.18 -13.60
N LEU A 234 -4.26 2.09 -12.85
CA LEU A 234 -4.95 0.82 -12.60
C LEU A 234 -5.76 0.35 -13.82
N LYS A 235 -6.37 1.28 -14.56
CA LYS A 235 -7.06 0.94 -15.81
C LYS A 235 -6.11 0.45 -16.89
N GLU A 236 -5.00 1.17 -17.08
CA GLU A 236 -3.97 0.79 -18.04
C GLU A 236 -3.41 -0.60 -17.73
N MET A 237 -3.18 -0.90 -16.45
CA MET A 237 -2.80 -2.24 -15.99
C MET A 237 -3.78 -3.31 -16.50
N LEU A 238 -5.08 -3.16 -16.25
CA LEU A 238 -6.06 -4.18 -16.65
C LEU A 238 -6.13 -4.35 -18.18
N GLN A 239 -6.03 -3.25 -18.92
CA GLN A 239 -6.04 -3.27 -20.39
C GLN A 239 -4.80 -3.92 -21.00
N GLU A 240 -3.62 -3.71 -20.41
CA GLU A 240 -2.36 -4.33 -20.85
C GLU A 240 -2.39 -5.85 -20.68
N GLU A 241 -2.86 -6.33 -19.52
CA GLU A 241 -2.87 -7.75 -19.20
C GLU A 241 -3.88 -8.55 -20.03
N SER A 242 -5.03 -7.95 -20.32
CA SER A 242 -6.02 -8.51 -21.23
C SER A 242 -5.41 -8.90 -22.59
N ARG A 243 -4.52 -8.04 -23.11
CA ARG A 243 -3.81 -8.29 -24.38
C ARG A 243 -2.78 -9.42 -24.27
N GLN A 244 -2.30 -9.71 -23.07
CA GLN A 244 -1.35 -10.79 -22.79
C GLN A 244 -2.03 -12.12 -22.45
N GLY A 245 -3.37 -12.16 -22.46
CA GLY A 245 -4.15 -13.38 -22.26
C GLY A 245 -4.43 -13.74 -20.80
N MET A 246 -4.16 -12.84 -19.86
CA MET A 246 -4.57 -13.00 -18.46
C MET A 246 -6.04 -12.60 -18.27
N CYS A 247 -6.73 -13.27 -17.37
CA CYS A 247 -8.10 -12.91 -16.99
C CYS A 247 -8.11 -11.59 -16.21
N GLU A 248 -8.71 -10.54 -16.78
CA GLU A 248 -8.82 -9.20 -16.15
C GLU A 248 -9.42 -9.30 -14.75
N GLN A 249 -10.49 -10.09 -14.58
CA GLN A 249 -11.17 -10.27 -13.29
C GLN A 249 -10.25 -10.92 -12.25
N GLN A 250 -9.43 -11.89 -12.65
CA GLN A 250 -8.50 -12.54 -11.72
C GLN A 250 -7.41 -11.57 -11.28
N CYS A 251 -6.87 -10.77 -12.21
CA CYS A 251 -5.87 -9.74 -11.93
C CYS A 251 -6.43 -8.71 -10.94
N LEU A 252 -7.63 -8.19 -11.23
CA LEU A 252 -8.31 -7.23 -10.36
C LEU A 252 -8.57 -7.81 -8.98
N ASN A 253 -9.16 -9.01 -8.88
CA ASN A 253 -9.46 -9.64 -7.59
C ASN A 253 -8.21 -9.91 -6.76
N THR A 254 -7.11 -10.32 -7.41
CA THR A 254 -5.83 -10.51 -6.71
C THR A 254 -5.27 -9.18 -6.22
N TYR A 255 -5.28 -8.15 -7.07
CA TYR A 255 -4.83 -6.81 -6.70
C TYR A 255 -5.63 -6.24 -5.51
N LEU A 256 -6.97 -6.32 -5.57
CA LEU A 256 -7.85 -5.89 -4.48
C LEU A 256 -7.61 -6.70 -3.19
N SER A 257 -7.32 -8.00 -3.31
CA SER A 257 -6.92 -8.82 -2.15
C SER A 257 -5.62 -8.33 -1.53
N CYS A 258 -4.61 -8.00 -2.34
CA CYS A 258 -3.36 -7.41 -1.85
C CYS A 258 -3.58 -6.08 -1.12
N LEU A 259 -4.40 -5.18 -1.68
CA LEU A 259 -4.76 -3.90 -1.03
C LEU A 259 -5.43 -4.12 0.33
N PHE A 260 -6.39 -5.05 0.39
CA PHE A 260 -7.07 -5.39 1.64
C PHE A 260 -6.08 -5.92 2.70
N VAL A 261 -5.23 -6.88 2.33
CA VAL A 261 -4.28 -7.51 3.25
C VAL A 261 -3.26 -6.49 3.76
N GLU A 262 -2.73 -5.64 2.88
CA GLU A 262 -1.81 -4.57 3.26
C GLU A 262 -2.46 -3.64 4.29
N LEU A 263 -3.71 -3.22 4.03
CA LEU A 263 -4.44 -2.33 4.92
C LEU A 263 -4.68 -2.99 6.29
N ALA A 264 -5.16 -4.23 6.29
CA ALA A 264 -5.44 -5.02 7.49
C ALA A 264 -4.16 -5.32 8.31
N ALA A 265 -3.00 -5.42 7.66
CA ALA A 265 -1.72 -5.73 8.29
C ALA A 265 -0.98 -4.51 8.86
N SER A 266 -1.46 -3.28 8.60
CA SER A 266 -0.73 -2.04 8.90
C SER A 266 -0.38 -1.77 10.36
N LEU A 267 -1.04 -2.44 11.30
CA LEU A 267 -0.73 -2.37 12.73
C LEU A 267 0.03 -3.60 13.22
N GLY A 268 0.56 -4.43 12.32
CA GLY A 268 1.28 -5.66 12.63
C GLY A 268 2.53 -5.48 13.47
N LYS A 269 3.14 -4.29 13.45
CA LYS A 269 4.25 -3.94 14.34
C LYS A 269 3.84 -3.81 15.82
N GLN A 270 2.58 -3.53 16.09
CA GLN A 270 2.06 -3.39 17.45
C GLN A 270 1.68 -4.76 18.03
N SER A 271 1.07 -5.63 17.22
CA SER A 271 0.73 -6.99 17.61
C SER A 271 0.53 -7.89 16.38
N LEU A 272 0.81 -9.18 16.57
CA LEU A 272 0.44 -10.25 15.63
C LEU A 272 -0.82 -10.99 16.07
N ASP A 273 -1.48 -10.55 17.15
CA ASP A 273 -2.69 -11.16 17.68
C ASP A 273 -3.95 -10.67 16.95
N GLY A 274 -4.10 -11.09 15.69
CA GLY A 274 -5.19 -10.65 14.81
C GLY A 274 -4.85 -9.39 14.01
N SER A 275 -5.79 -8.96 13.17
CA SER A 275 -5.74 -7.66 12.50
C SER A 275 -6.30 -6.59 13.43
N LEU A 276 -5.41 -5.83 14.08
CA LEU A 276 -5.82 -4.71 14.93
C LEU A 276 -6.47 -3.57 14.14
N TYR A 277 -6.09 -3.41 12.86
CA TYR A 277 -6.61 -2.34 12.02
C TYR A 277 -8.02 -2.63 11.51
N MET A 278 -8.30 -3.85 11.07
CA MET A 278 -9.52 -4.18 10.32
C MET A 278 -10.73 -4.46 11.25
N THR A 279 -11.10 -3.47 12.05
CA THR A 279 -12.35 -3.43 12.84
C THR A 279 -13.57 -3.25 11.93
N GLU A 280 -14.79 -3.38 12.48
CA GLU A 280 -16.03 -3.25 11.68
C GLU A 280 -16.11 -1.91 10.93
N ASP A 281 -15.88 -0.79 11.62
CA ASP A 281 -15.89 0.55 10.99
C ASP A 281 -14.87 0.65 9.83
N ARG A 282 -13.70 0.02 10.01
CA ARG A 282 -12.60 0.05 9.05
C ARG A 282 -12.88 -0.86 7.86
N TRP A 283 -13.58 -1.96 8.07
CA TRP A 283 -14.07 -2.79 6.98
C TRP A 283 -15.06 -2.02 6.12
N HIS A 284 -16.06 -1.34 6.69
CA HIS A 284 -17.01 -0.56 5.89
C HIS A 284 -16.33 0.54 5.07
N GLU A 285 -15.35 1.25 5.65
CA GLU A 285 -14.51 2.18 4.89
C GLU A 285 -13.77 1.49 3.73
N CYS A 286 -13.13 0.36 4.00
CA CYS A 286 -12.37 -0.42 3.02
C CYS A 286 -13.28 -0.95 1.90
N GLU A 287 -14.42 -1.54 2.25
CA GLU A 287 -15.41 -2.11 1.35
C GLU A 287 -15.87 -1.09 0.31
N LEU A 288 -16.17 0.14 0.73
CA LEU A 288 -16.55 1.23 -0.18
C LEU A 288 -15.47 1.52 -1.24
N GLY A 289 -14.20 1.54 -0.82
CA GLY A 289 -13.08 1.72 -1.73
C GLY A 289 -12.94 0.56 -2.71
N LEU A 290 -13.00 -0.67 -2.20
CA LEU A 290 -12.87 -1.87 -3.01
C LEU A 290 -14.04 -2.01 -3.99
N ASP A 291 -15.26 -1.69 -3.56
CA ASP A 291 -16.45 -1.69 -4.40
C ASP A 291 -16.35 -0.66 -5.53
N ALA A 292 -15.89 0.56 -5.23
CA ALA A 292 -15.64 1.56 -6.28
C ALA A 292 -14.63 1.06 -7.32
N LEU A 293 -13.55 0.40 -6.88
CA LEU A 293 -12.52 -0.14 -7.78
C LEU A 293 -13.00 -1.34 -8.62
N ARG A 294 -14.10 -2.02 -8.25
CA ARG A 294 -14.69 -3.08 -9.09
C ARG A 294 -15.25 -2.55 -10.41
N HIS A 295 -15.46 -1.25 -10.53
CA HIS A 295 -15.99 -0.59 -11.73
C HIS A 295 -14.91 -0.04 -12.67
N LEU A 296 -13.63 -0.40 -12.45
CA LEU A 296 -12.50 0.06 -13.28
C LEU A 296 -12.63 -0.26 -14.78
N ASP A 297 -13.35 -1.32 -15.13
CA ASP A 297 -13.57 -1.76 -16.51
C ASP A 297 -14.73 -1.04 -17.23
N SER A 298 -15.66 -0.45 -16.46
CA SER A 298 -16.98 -0.04 -16.94
C SER A 298 -17.26 1.46 -16.78
N GLU A 299 -16.59 2.12 -15.84
CA GLU A 299 -16.80 3.54 -15.53
C GLU A 299 -15.55 4.37 -15.74
N SER A 300 -15.71 5.69 -15.94
CA SER A 300 -14.59 6.63 -15.96
C SER A 300 -13.93 6.76 -14.58
N GLU A 301 -12.67 7.20 -14.56
CA GLU A 301 -11.92 7.49 -13.32
C GLU A 301 -12.66 8.51 -12.45
N GLN A 302 -13.33 9.47 -13.10
CA GLN A 302 -14.12 10.48 -12.43
C GLN A 302 -15.34 9.88 -11.73
N GLU A 303 -16.09 9.01 -12.42
CA GLU A 303 -17.27 8.33 -11.86
C GLU A 303 -16.89 7.43 -10.68
N ILE A 304 -15.81 6.66 -10.81
CA ILE A 304 -15.29 5.79 -9.74
C ILE A 304 -14.91 6.62 -8.50
N TYR A 305 -14.23 7.75 -8.70
CA TYR A 305 -13.86 8.65 -7.61
C TYR A 305 -15.10 9.27 -6.94
N ASP A 306 -16.10 9.66 -7.73
CA ASP A 306 -17.32 10.27 -7.21
C ASP A 306 -18.18 9.29 -6.39
N ARG A 307 -18.01 7.96 -6.55
CA ARG A 307 -18.64 6.96 -5.66
C ARG A 307 -18.20 7.11 -4.20
N ILE A 308 -16.91 7.39 -3.98
CA ILE A 308 -16.38 7.62 -2.62
C ILE A 308 -16.98 8.90 -2.03
N LEU A 309 -17.06 9.95 -2.83
CA LEU A 309 -17.64 11.23 -2.41
C LEU A 309 -19.15 11.12 -2.12
N GLN A 310 -19.88 10.41 -2.99
CA GLN A 310 -21.30 10.15 -2.82
C GLN A 310 -21.56 9.34 -1.55
N SER A 311 -20.80 8.27 -1.31
CA SER A 311 -20.97 7.44 -0.12
C SER A 311 -20.74 8.23 1.18
N ARG A 312 -19.71 9.10 1.19
CA ARG A 312 -19.50 10.05 2.29
C ARG A 312 -20.71 10.96 2.50
N ALA A 313 -21.25 11.52 1.42
CA ALA A 313 -22.38 12.42 1.49
C ALA A 313 -23.66 11.73 1.98
N ASP A 314 -23.91 10.49 1.54
CA ASP A 314 -25.04 9.68 1.95
C ASP A 314 -24.97 9.34 3.45
N THR A 315 -23.76 9.03 3.94
CA THR A 315 -23.51 8.76 5.36
C THR A 315 -23.83 9.98 6.24
N ILE A 316 -23.37 11.16 5.81
CA ILE A 316 -23.64 12.44 6.49
C ILE A 316 -25.10 12.91 6.27
N ARG A 317 -25.75 12.43 5.20
CA ARG A 317 -27.09 12.80 4.74
C ARG A 317 -27.19 14.24 4.22
N PHE A 318 -26.20 14.69 3.44
CA PHE A 318 -26.29 15.96 2.72
C PHE A 318 -26.50 15.76 1.21
N GLY A 319 -27.08 16.75 0.54
CA GLY A 319 -27.38 16.67 -0.89
C GLY A 319 -26.12 16.79 -1.75
N PHE A 320 -25.58 15.65 -2.21
CA PHE A 320 -24.48 15.62 -3.17
C PHE A 320 -24.97 15.75 -4.61
N SER A 321 -24.19 16.44 -5.43
CA SER A 321 -24.49 16.65 -6.85
C SER A 321 -23.21 16.66 -7.67
N VAL A 322 -23.00 15.61 -8.48
CA VAL A 322 -21.84 15.49 -9.39
C VAL A 322 -21.73 16.64 -10.38
N VAL A 323 -22.86 17.26 -10.76
CA VAL A 323 -22.89 18.39 -11.71
C VAL A 323 -22.56 19.74 -11.08
N LYS A 324 -22.52 19.84 -9.74
CA LYS A 324 -22.22 21.08 -9.02
C LYS A 324 -20.81 21.00 -8.42
N PRO A 325 -19.83 21.74 -8.97
CA PRO A 325 -18.45 21.70 -8.47
C PRO A 325 -18.32 21.99 -6.98
N GLU A 326 -19.05 22.97 -6.44
CA GLU A 326 -19.01 23.27 -5.00
C GLU A 326 -19.49 22.09 -4.15
N SER A 327 -20.54 21.38 -4.59
CA SER A 327 -21.04 20.18 -3.89
C SER A 327 -19.99 19.07 -3.86
N ARG A 328 -19.30 18.86 -4.99
CA ARG A 328 -18.21 17.89 -5.09
C ARG A 328 -17.00 18.26 -4.23
N ALA A 329 -16.61 19.54 -4.24
CA ALA A 329 -15.54 20.06 -3.39
C ALA A 329 -15.85 19.90 -1.90
N GLN A 330 -17.08 20.17 -1.48
CA GLN A 330 -17.50 19.98 -0.09
C GLN A 330 -17.51 18.50 0.31
N ALA A 331 -17.94 17.59 -0.57
CA ALA A 331 -17.87 16.14 -0.31
C ALA A 331 -16.42 15.66 -0.15
N ARG A 332 -15.52 16.14 -1.02
CA ARG A 332 -14.08 15.86 -0.91
C ARG A 332 -13.50 16.39 0.40
N LEU A 333 -13.86 17.62 0.80
CA LEU A 333 -13.47 18.16 2.11
C LEU A 333 -14.04 17.35 3.26
N ALA A 334 -15.26 16.84 3.17
CA ALA A 334 -15.83 15.99 4.21
C ALA A 334 -15.05 14.68 4.38
N CYS A 335 -14.57 14.08 3.28
CA CYS A 335 -13.66 12.93 3.33
C CYS A 335 -12.32 13.28 3.98
N ILE A 336 -11.68 14.36 3.53
CA ILE A 336 -10.36 14.79 4.03
C ILE A 336 -10.43 15.19 5.50
N CYS A 337 -11.48 15.90 5.93
CA CYS A 337 -11.69 16.29 7.31
C CYS A 337 -12.24 15.16 8.20
N ASN A 338 -12.39 13.94 7.66
CA ASN A 338 -12.90 12.78 8.38
C ASN A 338 -14.27 12.98 9.05
N ILE A 339 -15.19 13.64 8.35
CA ILE A 339 -16.51 13.99 8.89
C ILE A 339 -17.49 12.84 8.66
N TRP A 340 -18.17 12.40 9.70
CA TRP A 340 -19.12 11.27 9.66
C TRP A 340 -20.54 11.61 10.09
N ASN A 341 -20.75 12.79 10.65
CA ASN A 341 -22.04 13.19 11.22
C ASN A 341 -22.46 14.58 10.74
N LEU A 342 -23.75 14.89 10.94
CA LEU A 342 -24.37 16.12 10.46
C LEU A 342 -23.88 17.37 11.21
N GLU A 343 -23.45 17.24 12.47
CA GLU A 343 -22.98 18.36 13.30
C GLU A 343 -21.63 18.88 12.80
N ASP A 344 -20.67 17.98 12.64
CA ASP A 344 -19.35 18.30 12.08
C ASP A 344 -19.46 18.81 10.64
N TRP A 345 -20.36 18.20 9.85
CA TRP A 345 -20.68 18.69 8.52
C TRP A 345 -21.21 20.12 8.52
N THR A 346 -22.11 20.46 9.43
CA THR A 346 -22.65 21.83 9.53
C THR A 346 -21.53 22.82 9.82
N SER A 347 -20.58 22.43 10.69
CA SER A 347 -19.40 23.24 11.00
C SER A 347 -18.48 23.44 9.79
N LEU A 348 -18.21 22.37 9.01
CA LEU A 348 -17.43 22.46 7.77
C LEU A 348 -18.14 23.29 6.70
N SER A 349 -19.43 23.04 6.47
CA SER A 349 -20.24 23.76 5.48
C SER A 349 -20.23 25.25 5.77
N LYS A 350 -20.43 25.63 7.04
CA LYS A 350 -20.37 27.03 7.48
C LYS A 350 -18.98 27.63 7.28
N ALA A 351 -17.92 26.91 7.66
CA ALA A 351 -16.54 27.38 7.47
C ALA A 351 -16.22 27.61 5.98
N PHE A 352 -16.73 26.77 5.09
CA PHE A 352 -16.53 26.86 3.65
C PHE A 352 -17.40 27.96 3.00
N GLU A 353 -18.68 28.03 3.34
CA GLU A 353 -19.65 28.91 2.69
C GLU A 353 -19.61 30.35 3.23
N GLU A 354 -19.53 30.51 4.55
CA GLU A 354 -19.55 31.80 5.24
C GLU A 354 -18.15 32.27 5.64
N GLY A 355 -17.24 31.34 5.93
CA GLY A 355 -15.89 31.65 6.42
C GLY A 355 -14.92 32.09 5.32
N LEU A 356 -15.12 31.64 4.08
CA LEU A 356 -14.32 31.99 2.92
C LEU A 356 -14.98 33.10 2.09
N GLN A 357 -14.16 34.00 1.54
CA GLN A 357 -14.65 34.96 0.55
C GLN A 357 -15.05 34.23 -0.74
N THR A 358 -15.95 34.82 -1.54
CA THR A 358 -16.43 34.22 -2.80
C THR A 358 -15.29 33.81 -3.73
N GLU A 359 -14.25 34.64 -3.87
CA GLU A 359 -13.08 34.32 -4.70
C GLU A 359 -12.23 33.19 -4.11
N GLU A 360 -12.08 33.14 -2.77
CA GLU A 360 -11.38 32.05 -2.09
C GLU A 360 -12.11 30.73 -2.29
N ARG A 361 -13.44 30.74 -2.13
CA ARG A 361 -14.30 29.58 -2.29
C ARG A 361 -14.27 29.05 -3.71
N LEU A 362 -14.45 29.91 -4.72
CA LEU A 362 -14.37 29.50 -6.13
C LEU A 362 -13.01 28.91 -6.48
N ALA A 363 -11.92 29.53 -6.01
CA ALA A 363 -10.58 29.03 -6.26
C ALA A 363 -10.35 27.66 -5.60
N LEU A 364 -10.76 27.50 -4.34
CA LEU A 364 -10.62 26.23 -3.62
C LEU A 364 -11.47 25.12 -4.26
N THR A 365 -12.71 25.43 -4.66
CA THR A 365 -13.57 24.51 -5.42
C THR A 365 -12.88 24.01 -6.68
N ASN A 366 -12.28 24.91 -7.46
CA ASN A 366 -11.58 24.54 -8.69
C ASN A 366 -10.40 23.59 -8.41
N TYR A 367 -9.60 23.85 -7.37
CA TYR A 367 -8.48 22.98 -7.01
C TYR A 367 -8.94 21.60 -6.52
N LEU A 368 -10.00 21.56 -5.71
CA LEU A 368 -10.54 20.31 -5.17
C LEU A 368 -11.28 19.48 -6.23
N CYS A 369 -11.78 20.09 -7.30
CA CYS A 369 -12.47 19.39 -8.39
C CYS A 369 -11.54 19.00 -9.54
N ALA A 370 -10.28 19.44 -9.54
CA ALA A 370 -9.33 19.11 -10.59
C ALA A 370 -9.10 17.59 -10.64
N ASP A 371 -9.39 16.99 -11.80
CA ASP A 371 -9.33 15.54 -12.00
C ASP A 371 -7.90 15.03 -12.29
N GLY A 372 -6.99 15.92 -12.71
CA GLY A 372 -5.65 15.58 -13.18
C GLY A 372 -5.62 14.98 -14.60
N ILE A 373 -6.78 14.83 -15.24
CA ILE A 373 -6.97 14.27 -16.58
C ILE A 373 -7.33 15.39 -17.56
N SER A 374 -8.52 15.97 -17.43
CA SER A 374 -9.00 17.07 -18.27
C SER A 374 -8.71 18.44 -17.65
N ALA A 375 -8.80 18.55 -16.32
CA ALA A 375 -8.47 19.71 -15.52
C ALA A 375 -7.09 19.51 -14.87
N LYS A 376 -6.06 20.05 -15.53
CA LYS A 376 -4.65 19.97 -15.09
C LYS A 376 -4.12 21.32 -14.59
N PRO A 377 -3.18 21.32 -13.64
CA PRO A 377 -2.68 20.16 -12.89
C PRO A 377 -3.66 19.68 -11.81
N GLY A 378 -3.72 18.36 -11.61
CA GLY A 378 -4.31 17.77 -10.41
C GLY A 378 -3.23 17.59 -9.34
N PHE A 379 -3.53 17.90 -8.08
CA PHE A 379 -2.57 17.81 -6.99
C PHE A 379 -3.01 16.77 -5.96
N LEU A 380 -2.08 15.88 -5.60
CA LEU A 380 -2.24 14.96 -4.47
C LEU A 380 -2.15 15.74 -3.16
N LEU A 381 -3.05 15.44 -2.24
CA LEU A 381 -3.16 16.09 -0.94
C LEU A 381 -2.58 15.19 0.16
N ILE A 382 -1.34 14.75 -0.02
CA ILE A 382 -0.65 13.81 0.88
C ILE A 382 -0.66 14.35 2.32
N LYS A 383 -1.22 13.57 3.27
CA LYS A 383 -1.36 13.93 4.69
C LYS A 383 -2.25 15.14 4.97
N CYS A 384 -3.07 15.55 4.01
CA CYS A 384 -4.01 16.64 4.22
C CYS A 384 -5.09 16.27 5.25
N ARG A 385 -5.47 15.00 5.34
CA ARG A 385 -6.40 14.52 6.38
C ARG A 385 -5.84 14.72 7.77
N GLU A 386 -4.61 14.27 8.01
CA GLU A 386 -3.91 14.47 9.29
C GLU A 386 -3.82 15.96 9.64
N PHE A 387 -3.52 16.81 8.65
CA PHE A 387 -3.50 18.27 8.84
C PHE A 387 -4.88 18.83 9.23
N MET A 388 -5.94 18.42 8.54
CA MET A 388 -7.30 18.93 8.80
C MET A 388 -7.87 18.42 10.13
N GLU A 389 -7.67 17.14 10.48
CA GLU A 389 -8.06 16.59 11.77
C GLU A 389 -7.41 17.37 12.92
N ASN A 390 -6.09 17.59 12.85
CA ASN A 390 -5.36 18.40 13.84
C ASN A 390 -5.85 19.85 13.90
N ALA A 391 -6.22 20.44 12.77
CA ALA A 391 -6.73 21.81 12.74
C ALA A 391 -8.13 21.93 13.34
N MET A 392 -8.97 20.90 13.21
CA MET A 392 -10.30 20.83 13.82
C MET A 392 -10.23 20.68 15.33
N GLU A 393 -9.31 19.85 15.84
CA GLU A 393 -9.10 19.66 17.27
C GLU A 393 -8.46 20.89 17.94
N ASN A 394 -7.75 21.72 17.18
CA ASN A 394 -7.09 22.91 17.68
C ASN A 394 -8.01 24.14 17.63
N ALA A 395 -8.54 24.53 18.80
CA ALA A 395 -9.44 25.68 18.96
C ALA A 395 -8.85 27.04 18.51
N GLU A 396 -7.52 27.20 18.52
CA GLU A 396 -6.85 28.43 18.07
C GLU A 396 -6.73 28.51 16.54
N VAL A 397 -6.76 27.36 15.85
CA VAL A 397 -6.66 27.27 14.39
C VAL A 397 -8.05 27.18 13.80
N GLY A 398 -8.79 26.10 14.08
CA GLY A 398 -10.10 25.84 13.49
C GLY A 398 -10.10 25.69 11.96
N LEU A 399 -11.30 25.48 11.41
CA LEU A 399 -11.48 25.12 9.99
C LEU A 399 -11.18 26.26 9.02
N VAL A 400 -11.60 27.49 9.29
CA VAL A 400 -11.48 28.59 8.32
C VAL A 400 -10.01 28.94 8.01
N PRO A 401 -9.13 29.15 9.01
CA PRO A 401 -7.69 29.32 8.75
C PRO A 401 -7.06 28.12 8.05
N ALA A 402 -7.45 26.89 8.39
CA ALA A 402 -6.93 25.69 7.74
C ALA A 402 -7.28 25.64 6.25
N LEU A 403 -8.53 25.93 5.88
CA LEU A 403 -8.98 26.02 4.48
C LEU A 403 -8.21 27.11 3.71
N ARG A 404 -7.94 28.26 4.35
CA ARG A 404 -7.11 29.32 3.75
C ARG A 404 -5.66 28.89 3.54
N ILE A 405 -5.08 28.12 4.46
CA ILE A 405 -3.74 27.54 4.30
C ILE A 405 -3.73 26.55 3.14
N LEU A 406 -4.72 25.65 3.05
CA LEU A 406 -4.85 24.72 1.93
C LEU A 406 -4.90 25.46 0.59
N LEU A 407 -5.72 26.52 0.50
CA LEU A 407 -5.79 27.38 -0.69
C LEU A 407 -4.44 28.07 -0.98
N LYS A 408 -3.74 28.56 0.04
CA LYS A 408 -2.42 29.18 -0.11
C LYS A 408 -1.39 28.19 -0.65
N VAL A 409 -1.39 26.95 -0.16
CA VAL A 409 -0.53 25.87 -0.67
C VAL A 409 -0.87 25.59 -2.12
N HIS A 410 -2.13 25.39 -2.48
CA HIS A 410 -2.53 25.20 -3.87
C HIS A 410 -2.07 26.33 -4.79
N ARG A 411 -2.24 27.59 -4.38
CA ARG A 411 -1.75 28.76 -5.14
C ARG A 411 -0.23 28.79 -5.26
N ALA A 412 0.51 28.32 -4.26
CA ALA A 412 1.96 28.24 -4.34
C ALA A 412 2.40 27.16 -5.33
N VAL A 413 1.83 25.95 -5.20
CA VAL A 413 2.14 24.81 -6.07
C VAL A 413 1.69 25.08 -7.50
N ALA A 414 0.50 25.65 -7.73
CA ALA A 414 0.05 26.03 -9.07
C ALA A 414 0.95 27.07 -9.74
N ARG A 415 1.59 27.97 -8.98
CA ARG A 415 2.57 28.91 -9.54
C ARG A 415 3.90 28.24 -9.90
N GLU A 416 4.36 27.31 -9.05
CA GLU A 416 5.62 26.59 -9.27
C GLU A 416 5.51 25.58 -10.42
N PHE A 417 4.38 24.87 -10.49
CA PHE A 417 4.18 23.76 -11.42
C PHE A 417 3.24 24.08 -12.58
N GLY A 418 2.62 25.27 -12.62
CA GLY A 418 1.67 25.66 -13.67
C GLY A 418 2.28 25.74 -15.08
N SER A 419 3.60 25.83 -15.20
CA SER A 419 4.34 25.74 -16.47
C SER A 419 5.01 24.38 -16.71
N SER A 420 4.89 23.45 -15.76
CA SER A 420 5.61 22.18 -15.80
C SER A 420 4.75 21.13 -16.51
N THR A 421 5.14 20.74 -17.73
CA THR A 421 4.52 19.66 -18.51
C THR A 421 4.93 18.25 -18.05
N ARG A 422 5.44 18.09 -16.81
CA ARG A 422 5.74 16.76 -16.28
C ARG A 422 4.43 16.09 -15.86
N THR A 423 3.89 15.33 -16.80
CA THR A 423 2.88 14.27 -16.63
C THR A 423 3.38 13.20 -15.69
#